data_AF-A0A7S2GJF7-F1
#
_entry.id   AF-A0A7S2GJF7-F1
#
_cell.length_a   1.000
_cell.length_b   1.000
_cell.length_c   1.000
_cell.angle_alpha   90.00
_cell.angle_beta   90.00
_cell.angle_gamma   90.00
#
_symmetry.space_group_name_H-M   'P 1'
#
loop_
_entity.id
_entity.type
_entity.pdbx_description
1 polymer ?
#
loop_
_entity_poly.entity_id
_entity_poly.type
_entity_poly.pdbx_seq_one_letter_code
_entity_poly.pdbx_strand_id
1 'polypeptide(L)'
;TMVIYVFGLIFTQLARGTGIGAVYFGGVGESMATLLVHGVFLEEIPTVFRDVGGENWMYGALLLLFVLVGSFLVVNLLVGVLVETVRVVSTCENEEMAVARVRSKLTALLDSVMEQDADAGAGGYSISKKEFWELLQIPEAVVCLRDLGVDVVGLVDLGHCVFDENPRLDVAAFLELVLQLRGSNQATVKDVVYLVHFLREEFDVLRSMVEQSAHCW
;
A
#
# COMPACT_ATOMS: atom_id res chain seq x y z
N THR A 1 22.65 14.12 11.09
CA THR A 1 24.09 13.79 11.08
C THR A 1 24.98 14.97 10.69
N MET A 2 24.71 15.68 9.58
CA MET A 2 25.50 16.87 9.18
C MET A 2 25.47 17.97 10.25
N VAL A 3 24.30 18.28 10.83
CA VAL A 3 24.17 19.30 11.88
C VAL A 3 25.01 18.94 13.11
N ILE A 4 25.00 17.67 13.54
CA ILE A 4 25.80 17.19 14.67
C ILE A 4 27.30 17.36 14.39
N TYR A 5 27.74 17.07 13.17
CA TYR A 5 29.14 17.26 12.76
C TYR A 5 29.56 18.73 12.75
N VAL A 6 28.75 19.62 12.16
CA VAL A 6 29.07 21.06 12.09
C VAL A 6 29.11 21.68 13.48
N PHE A 7 28.10 21.42 14.32
CA PHE A 7 28.10 21.91 15.69
C PHE A 7 29.20 21.25 16.54
N GLY A 8 29.47 19.96 16.33
CA GLY A 8 30.59 19.26 16.95
C GLY A 8 31.92 19.95 16.67
N LEU A 9 32.19 20.30 15.41
CA LEU A 9 33.39 21.07 15.04
C LEU A 9 33.43 22.44 15.72
N ILE A 10 32.33 23.18 15.72
CA ILE A 10 32.27 24.52 16.33
C ILE A 10 32.57 24.42 17.84
N PHE A 11 31.96 23.46 18.55
CA PHE A 11 32.22 23.24 19.97
C PHE A 11 33.65 22.76 20.25
N THR A 12 34.21 21.85 19.46
CA THR A 12 35.63 21.44 19.60
C THR A 12 36.58 22.63 19.42
N GLN A 13 36.30 23.54 18.48
CA GLN A 13 37.16 24.70 18.25
C GLN A 13 37.03 25.75 19.35
N LEU A 14 35.81 25.99 19.84
CA LEU A 14 35.55 26.98 20.90
C LEU A 14 36.00 26.50 22.29
N ALA A 15 35.97 25.20 22.55
CA ALA A 15 36.36 24.62 23.83
C ALA A 15 37.87 24.32 23.94
N ARG A 16 38.65 24.58 22.88
CA ARG A 16 40.11 24.38 22.90
C ARG A 16 40.76 25.28 23.95
N GLY A 17 41.41 24.65 24.93
CA GLY A 17 42.11 25.35 26.01
C GLY A 17 41.22 25.73 27.20
N THR A 18 39.94 25.32 27.21
CA THR A 18 39.05 25.49 28.39
C THR A 18 38.91 24.18 29.17
N GLY A 19 38.46 24.25 30.42
CA GLY A 19 38.31 23.06 31.28
C GLY A 19 37.23 22.11 30.75
N ILE A 20 36.19 22.68 30.14
CA ILE A 20 35.07 21.95 29.53
C ILE A 20 35.50 21.22 28.26
N GLY A 21 36.48 21.76 27.52
CA GLY A 21 37.05 21.11 26.35
C GLY A 21 37.68 19.75 26.67
N ALA A 22 38.33 19.60 27.83
CA ALA A 22 38.94 18.34 28.23
C ALA A 22 37.93 17.27 28.70
N VAL A 23 36.74 17.70 29.15
CA VAL A 23 35.72 16.81 29.72
C VAL A 23 34.69 16.38 28.67
N TYR A 24 34.25 17.31 27.82
CA TYR A 24 33.10 17.10 26.92
C TYR A 24 33.45 17.22 25.42
N PHE A 25 34.51 17.95 25.07
CA PHE A 25 34.81 18.35 23.68
C PHE A 25 36.28 18.13 23.27
N GLY A 26 36.90 17.04 23.75
CA GLY A 26 38.34 16.78 23.59
C GLY A 26 38.75 16.53 22.13
N GLY A 27 37.84 15.96 21.34
CA GLY A 27 37.96 15.83 19.90
C GLY A 27 36.61 15.97 19.18
N VAL A 28 36.63 15.99 17.85
CA VAL A 28 35.42 16.12 17.03
C VAL A 28 34.48 14.94 17.25
N GLY A 29 35.01 13.72 17.36
CA GLY A 29 34.22 12.52 17.62
C GLY A 29 33.55 12.53 19.00
N GLU A 30 34.30 12.90 20.04
CA GLU A 30 33.76 13.05 21.41
C GLU A 30 32.73 14.16 21.48
N SER A 31 32.99 15.30 20.83
CA SER A 31 32.04 16.41 20.74
C SER A 31 30.74 16.00 20.05
N MET A 32 30.82 15.22 18.96
CA MET A 32 29.65 14.67 18.29
C MET A 32 28.89 13.67 19.17
N ALA A 33 29.59 12.83 19.93
CA ALA A 33 28.96 11.88 20.86
C ALA A 33 28.27 12.61 22.00
N THR A 34 28.92 13.60 22.62
CA THR A 34 28.35 14.45 23.67
C THR A 34 27.13 15.21 23.15
N LEU A 35 27.19 15.80 21.95
CA LEU A 35 26.05 16.49 21.35
C LEU A 35 24.93 15.54 20.93
N LEU A 36 25.22 14.30 20.55
CA LEU A 36 24.21 13.29 20.25
C LEU A 36 23.50 12.83 21.54
N VAL A 37 24.27 12.39 22.54
CA VAL A 37 23.76 11.84 23.80
C VAL A 37 23.07 12.92 24.61
N HIS A 38 23.80 13.98 24.94
CA HIS A 38 23.22 15.03 25.76
C HIS A 38 22.32 15.93 24.91
N GLY A 39 22.73 16.36 23.73
CA GLY A 39 21.96 17.33 22.93
C GLY A 39 20.72 16.78 22.21
N VAL A 40 20.79 15.58 21.61
CA VAL A 40 19.66 15.02 20.85
C VAL A 40 18.79 14.10 21.71
N PHE A 41 19.38 13.24 22.54
CA PHE A 41 18.61 12.41 23.48
C PHE A 41 18.23 13.15 24.77
N LEU A 42 18.67 14.40 24.94
CA LEU A 42 18.38 15.24 26.11
C LEU A 42 18.84 14.64 27.44
N GLU A 43 19.78 13.68 27.39
CA GLU A 43 20.32 13.02 28.57
C GLU A 43 21.15 14.02 29.38
N GLU A 44 20.81 14.20 30.67
CA GLU A 44 21.54 15.10 31.58
C GLU A 44 21.78 16.54 31.06
N ILE A 45 20.93 17.06 30.15
CA ILE A 45 21.12 18.42 29.61
C ILE A 45 21.28 19.53 30.64
N PRO A 46 20.53 19.54 31.77
CA PRO A 46 20.70 20.59 32.77
C PRO A 46 22.11 20.65 33.37
N THR A 47 22.82 19.53 33.48
CA THR A 47 24.19 19.50 34.01
C THR A 47 25.15 20.08 32.97
N VAL A 48 25.11 19.57 31.74
CA VAL A 48 25.95 20.04 30.62
C VAL A 48 25.69 21.52 30.31
N PHE A 49 24.43 21.95 30.31
CA PHE A 49 24.07 23.34 30.05
C PHE A 49 24.58 24.29 31.13
N ARG A 50 24.50 23.89 32.41
CA ARG A 50 25.01 24.69 33.53
C ARG A 50 26.53 24.79 33.46
N ASP A 51 27.21 23.70 33.15
CA ASP A 51 28.67 23.67 33.11
C ASP A 51 29.18 24.51 31.92
N VAL A 52 28.61 24.33 30.73
CA VAL A 52 28.93 25.11 29.51
C VAL A 52 28.56 26.59 29.65
N GLY A 53 27.37 26.89 30.19
CA GLY A 53 26.91 28.27 30.41
C GLY A 53 27.66 28.99 31.53
N GLY A 54 28.23 28.23 32.49
CA GLY A 54 29.05 28.75 33.58
C GLY A 54 30.42 29.27 33.13
N GLU A 55 31.02 28.70 32.08
CA GLU A 55 32.23 29.26 31.46
C GLU A 55 31.92 30.48 30.59
N ASN A 56 30.90 30.39 29.72
CA ASN A 56 30.47 31.52 28.89
C ASN A 56 28.99 31.36 28.47
N TRP A 57 28.19 32.40 28.73
CA TRP A 57 26.77 32.44 28.32
C TRP A 57 26.58 32.22 26.81
N MET A 58 27.55 32.63 25.98
CA MET A 58 27.51 32.45 24.53
C MET A 58 27.56 30.98 24.13
N TYR A 59 28.32 30.14 24.86
CA TYR A 59 28.37 28.70 24.63
C TYR A 59 27.06 28.02 25.05
N GLY A 60 26.46 28.47 26.16
CA GLY A 60 25.13 28.04 26.57
C GLY A 60 24.06 28.39 25.53
N ALA A 61 24.08 29.61 24.98
CA ALA A 61 23.15 30.02 23.93
C ALA A 61 23.31 29.19 22.64
N LEU A 62 24.55 28.87 22.25
CA LEU A 62 24.83 28.01 21.10
C LEU A 62 24.36 26.57 21.34
N LEU A 63 24.52 26.05 22.56
CA LEU A 63 24.07 24.70 22.94
C LEU A 63 22.54 24.62 22.92
N LEU A 64 21.87 25.67 23.42
CA LEU A 64 20.41 25.77 23.37
C LEU A 64 19.88 25.86 21.93
N LEU A 65 20.56 26.61 21.05
CA LEU A 65 20.24 26.63 19.62
C LEU A 65 20.40 25.26 18.98
N PHE A 66 21.48 24.53 19.31
CA PHE A 66 21.69 23.18 18.82
C PHE A 66 20.57 22.23 19.27
N VAL A 67 20.21 22.25 20.55
CA VAL A 67 19.11 21.44 21.11
C VAL A 67 17.81 21.74 20.39
N LEU A 68 17.49 23.02 20.17
CA LEU A 68 16.29 23.42 19.44
C LEU A 68 16.29 22.83 18.02
N VAL A 69 17.35 23.05 17.25
CA VAL A 69 17.47 22.50 15.87
C VAL A 69 17.40 20.97 15.88
N GLY A 70 18.04 20.32 16.85
CA GLY A 70 18.02 18.86 17.02
C GLY A 70 16.62 18.33 17.27
N SER A 71 15.87 18.91 18.22
CA SER A 71 14.50 18.53 18.53
C SER A 71 13.56 18.72 17.33
N PHE A 72 13.68 19.84 16.61
CA PHE A 72 12.88 20.07 15.39
C PHE A 72 13.17 19.03 14.30
N LEU A 73 14.43 18.63 14.11
CA LEU A 73 14.78 17.59 13.13
C LEU A 73 14.19 16.22 13.50
N VAL A 74 14.25 15.84 14.78
CA VAL A 74 13.68 14.56 15.25
C VAL A 74 12.17 14.56 15.08
N VAL A 75 11.48 15.61 15.50
CA VAL A 75 10.02 15.72 15.35
C VAL A 75 9.61 15.66 13.87
N ASN A 76 10.29 16.40 13.00
CA ASN A 76 9.97 16.41 11.57
C ASN A 76 10.23 15.04 10.90
N LEU A 77 11.23 14.29 11.36
CA LEU A 77 11.49 12.93 10.87
C LEU A 77 10.40 11.96 11.34
N LEU A 78 9.99 12.03 12.61
CA LEU A 78 8.93 11.18 13.16
C LEU A 78 7.57 11.46 12.51
N VAL A 79 7.23 12.73 12.32
CA VAL A 79 6.00 13.12 11.60
C VAL A 79 6.02 12.56 10.17
N GLY A 80 7.16 12.59 9.48
CA GLY A 80 7.28 12.00 8.14
C GLY A 80 6.93 10.50 8.11
N VAL A 81 7.47 9.72 9.05
CA VAL A 81 7.18 8.28 9.14
C VAL A 81 5.71 8.02 9.52
N LEU A 82 5.16 8.80 10.46
CA LEU A 82 3.75 8.68 10.86
C LEU A 82 2.78 9.02 9.73
N VAL A 83 3.09 10.03 8.91
CA VAL A 83 2.25 10.38 7.76
C VAL A 83 2.31 9.29 6.70
N GLU A 84 3.48 8.66 6.50
CA GLU A 84 3.61 7.53 5.56
C GLU A 84 2.76 6.33 6.01
N THR A 85 2.80 5.97 7.29
CA THR A 85 1.99 4.85 7.80
C THR A 85 0.49 5.14 7.72
N VAL A 86 0.06 6.35 8.07
CA VAL A 86 -1.35 6.77 7.92
C VAL A 86 -1.77 6.75 6.45
N ARG A 87 -0.89 7.15 5.54
CA ARG A 87 -1.16 7.10 4.10
C ARG A 87 -1.39 5.67 3.64
N VAL A 88 -0.52 4.72 4.01
CA VAL A 88 -0.66 3.30 3.66
C VAL A 88 -1.97 2.72 4.20
N VAL A 89 -2.31 3.02 5.47
CA VAL A 89 -3.59 2.58 6.06
C VAL A 89 -4.78 3.17 5.29
N SER A 90 -4.75 4.48 5.00
CA SER A 90 -5.83 5.14 4.27
C SER A 90 -6.02 4.62 2.84
N THR A 91 -4.93 4.21 2.17
CA THR A 91 -5.03 3.61 0.83
C THR A 91 -5.67 2.22 0.89
N CYS A 92 -5.31 1.42 1.90
CA CYS A 92 -5.89 0.09 2.11
C CYS A 92 -7.38 0.19 2.48
N GLU A 93 -7.73 1.06 3.43
CA GLU A 93 -9.12 1.26 3.87
C GLU A 93 -10.01 1.81 2.76
N ASN A 94 -9.51 2.78 1.97
CA ASN A 94 -10.26 3.32 0.83
C ASN A 94 -10.48 2.24 -0.25
N GLU A 95 -9.52 1.35 -0.46
CA GLU A 95 -9.67 0.24 -1.40
C GLU A 95 -10.73 -0.76 -0.92
N GLU A 96 -10.67 -1.20 0.34
CA GLU A 96 -11.68 -2.08 0.92
C GLU A 96 -13.09 -1.47 0.87
N MET A 97 -13.20 -0.17 1.19
CA MET A 97 -14.47 0.56 1.14
C MET A 97 -15.02 0.67 -0.29
N ALA A 98 -14.16 0.93 -1.28
CA ALA A 98 -14.56 1.01 -2.69
C ALA A 98 -15.13 -0.34 -3.17
N VAL A 99 -14.46 -1.45 -2.83
CA VAL A 99 -14.92 -2.80 -3.14
C VAL A 99 -16.26 -3.10 -2.47
N ALA A 100 -16.39 -2.83 -1.16
CA ALA A 100 -17.63 -3.07 -0.42
C ALA A 100 -18.82 -2.27 -0.98
N ARG A 101 -18.60 -1.00 -1.32
CA ARG A 101 -19.63 -0.12 -1.89
C ARG A 101 -20.17 -0.65 -3.21
N VAL A 102 -19.30 -1.18 -4.07
CA VAL A 102 -19.74 -1.68 -5.37
C VAL A 102 -20.30 -3.07 -5.30
N ARG A 103 -19.79 -3.92 -4.40
CA ARG A 103 -20.48 -5.16 -4.06
C ARG A 103 -21.94 -4.86 -3.69
N SER A 104 -22.18 -3.90 -2.79
CA SER A 104 -23.53 -3.49 -2.40
C SER A 104 -24.35 -2.91 -3.55
N LYS A 105 -23.78 -2.01 -4.37
CA LYS A 105 -24.50 -1.42 -5.51
C LYS A 105 -24.83 -2.45 -6.60
N LEU A 106 -23.89 -3.32 -6.94
CA LEU A 106 -24.07 -4.33 -7.97
C LEU A 106 -25.07 -5.39 -7.51
N THR A 107 -25.01 -5.82 -6.24
CA THR A 107 -26.05 -6.68 -5.62
C THR A 107 -27.43 -6.02 -5.71
N ALA A 108 -27.57 -4.73 -5.38
CA ALA A 108 -28.86 -4.04 -5.46
C ALA A 108 -29.40 -3.94 -6.91
N LEU A 109 -28.52 -3.72 -7.90
CA LEU A 109 -28.90 -3.71 -9.31
C LEU A 109 -29.26 -5.12 -9.81
N LEU A 110 -28.53 -6.14 -9.36
CA LEU A 110 -28.84 -7.54 -9.65
C LEU A 110 -30.20 -7.95 -9.11
N ASP A 111 -30.52 -7.59 -7.87
CA ASP A 111 -31.84 -7.87 -7.27
C ASP A 111 -32.98 -7.28 -8.13
N SER A 112 -32.77 -6.09 -8.72
CA SER A 112 -33.77 -5.47 -9.61
C SER A 112 -33.98 -6.18 -10.96
N VAL A 113 -32.97 -6.88 -11.45
CA VAL A 113 -33.03 -7.68 -12.69
C VAL A 113 -33.65 -9.05 -12.39
N MET A 114 -33.26 -9.67 -11.28
CA MET A 114 -33.76 -11.00 -10.87
C MET A 114 -35.24 -10.99 -10.45
N GLU A 115 -35.76 -9.88 -9.92
CA GLU A 115 -37.19 -9.74 -9.59
C GLU A 115 -38.10 -9.71 -10.83
N GLN A 116 -37.56 -9.39 -12.02
CA GLN A 116 -38.35 -9.32 -13.25
C GLN A 116 -38.58 -10.69 -13.91
N ASP A 117 -37.80 -11.72 -13.55
CA ASP A 117 -37.94 -13.07 -14.10
C ASP A 117 -38.54 -14.03 -13.06
N ALA A 118 -39.70 -14.60 -13.39
CA ALA A 118 -40.48 -15.48 -12.52
C ALA A 118 -39.90 -16.90 -12.35
N ASP A 119 -38.58 -17.08 -12.49
CA ASP A 119 -37.86 -18.35 -12.23
C ASP A 119 -37.29 -18.43 -10.81
N ALA A 120 -37.86 -17.66 -9.87
CA ALA A 120 -37.65 -17.78 -8.42
C ALA A 120 -38.21 -19.10 -7.83
N GLY A 121 -38.21 -20.18 -8.63
CA GLY A 121 -38.63 -21.52 -8.28
C GLY A 121 -37.42 -22.45 -8.15
N ALA A 122 -36.90 -22.57 -6.93
CA ALA A 122 -36.00 -23.62 -6.48
C ALA A 122 -34.54 -23.57 -6.99
N GLY A 123 -33.70 -22.80 -6.27
CA GLY A 123 -32.31 -23.18 -6.05
C GLY A 123 -31.26 -22.12 -6.37
N GLY A 124 -31.02 -21.20 -5.42
CA GLY A 124 -29.78 -20.42 -5.33
C GLY A 124 -29.87 -18.97 -5.81
N TYR A 125 -29.10 -18.09 -5.16
CA TYR A 125 -28.89 -16.70 -5.57
C TYR A 125 -27.84 -16.69 -6.70
N SER A 126 -28.27 -17.08 -7.91
CA SER A 126 -27.39 -17.26 -9.07
C SER A 126 -27.83 -16.44 -10.28
N ILE A 127 -26.86 -15.88 -11.01
CA ILE A 127 -27.03 -15.14 -12.25
C ILE A 127 -26.91 -16.06 -13.48
N SER A 128 -27.77 -15.87 -14.46
CA SER A 128 -27.74 -16.51 -15.77
C SER A 128 -27.13 -15.61 -16.85
N LYS A 129 -26.77 -16.20 -17.99
CA LYS A 129 -26.22 -15.46 -19.14
C LYS A 129 -27.13 -14.30 -19.57
N LYS A 130 -28.46 -14.48 -19.55
CA LYS A 130 -29.43 -13.45 -19.97
C LYS A 130 -29.45 -12.27 -19.00
N GLU A 131 -29.57 -12.55 -17.70
CA GLU A 131 -29.57 -11.53 -16.64
C GLU A 131 -28.26 -10.76 -16.61
N PHE A 132 -27.13 -11.40 -16.91
CA PHE A 132 -25.85 -10.73 -17.08
C PHE A 132 -25.86 -9.70 -18.23
N TRP A 133 -26.43 -10.06 -19.39
CA TRP A 133 -26.57 -9.11 -20.50
C TRP A 133 -27.53 -7.96 -20.17
N GLU A 134 -28.63 -8.24 -19.47
CA GLU A 134 -29.58 -7.23 -19.02
C GLU A 134 -28.95 -6.27 -18.01
N LEU A 135 -28.14 -6.79 -17.07
CA LEU A 135 -27.37 -5.96 -16.15
C LEU A 135 -26.42 -5.01 -16.89
N LEU A 136 -25.71 -5.50 -17.92
CA LEU A 136 -24.80 -4.68 -18.73
C LEU A 136 -25.53 -3.67 -19.63
N GLN A 137 -26.84 -3.84 -19.87
CA GLN A 137 -27.65 -2.84 -20.55
C GLN A 137 -28.05 -1.68 -19.62
N ILE A 138 -27.97 -1.86 -18.30
CA ILE A 138 -28.26 -0.81 -17.33
C ILE A 138 -27.07 0.18 -17.31
N PRO A 139 -27.26 1.44 -17.72
CA PRO A 139 -26.17 2.41 -17.76
C PRO A 139 -25.57 2.68 -16.39
N GLU A 140 -26.38 2.60 -15.32
CA GLU A 140 -25.91 2.73 -13.94
C GLU A 140 -24.95 1.62 -13.52
N ALA A 141 -25.19 0.36 -13.95
CA ALA A 141 -24.29 -0.76 -13.69
C ALA A 141 -22.95 -0.57 -14.39
N VAL A 142 -22.96 -0.18 -15.68
CA VAL A 142 -21.75 0.07 -16.47
C VAL A 142 -20.92 1.22 -15.91
N VAL A 143 -21.56 2.31 -15.48
CA VAL A 143 -20.88 3.43 -14.81
C VAL A 143 -20.25 2.94 -13.50
N CYS A 144 -20.99 2.16 -12.70
CA CYS A 144 -20.48 1.63 -11.43
C CYS A 144 -19.26 0.70 -11.62
N LEU A 145 -19.27 -0.15 -12.66
CA LEU A 145 -18.15 -1.03 -13.01
C LEU A 145 -16.93 -0.23 -13.50
N ARG A 146 -17.15 0.78 -14.35
CA ARG A 146 -16.07 1.64 -14.84
C ARG A 146 -15.45 2.48 -13.73
N ASP A 147 -16.25 3.00 -12.80
CA ASP A 147 -15.76 3.81 -11.68
C ASP A 147 -14.84 3.00 -10.73
N LEU A 148 -14.97 1.67 -10.71
CA LEU A 148 -14.02 0.80 -10.02
C LEU A 148 -12.71 0.58 -10.78
N GLY A 149 -12.69 0.87 -12.07
CA GLY A 149 -11.62 0.47 -12.98
C GLY A 149 -11.75 -0.99 -13.45
N VAL A 150 -12.95 -1.59 -13.43
CA VAL A 150 -13.19 -2.87 -14.11
C VAL A 150 -13.22 -2.63 -15.61
N ASP A 151 -12.49 -3.45 -16.36
CA ASP A 151 -12.57 -3.42 -17.83
C ASP A 151 -13.89 -4.05 -18.29
N VAL A 152 -14.86 -3.21 -18.61
CA VAL A 152 -16.19 -3.64 -19.08
C VAL A 152 -16.09 -4.40 -20.41
N VAL A 153 -15.11 -4.07 -21.27
CA VAL A 153 -14.93 -4.76 -22.55
C VAL A 153 -14.43 -6.18 -22.30
N GLY A 154 -13.37 -6.32 -21.49
CA GLY A 154 -12.87 -7.62 -21.07
C GLY A 154 -13.91 -8.46 -20.30
N LEU A 155 -14.78 -7.82 -19.50
CA LEU A 155 -15.87 -8.50 -18.81
C LEU A 155 -16.91 -9.07 -19.78
N VAL A 156 -17.22 -8.38 -20.88
CA VAL A 156 -18.13 -8.87 -21.93
C VAL A 156 -17.54 -10.11 -22.62
N ASP A 157 -16.27 -10.04 -23.01
CA ASP A 157 -15.58 -11.15 -23.68
C ASP A 157 -15.48 -12.37 -22.75
N LEU A 158 -15.11 -12.15 -21.48
CA LEU A 158 -15.03 -13.22 -20.48
C LEU A 158 -16.40 -13.81 -20.16
N GLY A 159 -17.46 -12.99 -20.15
CA GLY A 159 -18.82 -13.44 -19.92
C GLY A 159 -19.27 -14.50 -20.92
N HIS A 160 -18.82 -14.45 -22.17
CA HIS A 160 -19.10 -15.51 -23.14
C HIS A 160 -18.50 -16.85 -22.71
N CYS A 161 -17.21 -16.88 -22.38
CA CYS A 161 -16.51 -18.11 -21.96
C CYS A 161 -17.08 -18.69 -20.64
N VAL A 162 -17.27 -17.84 -19.63
CA VAL A 162 -17.68 -18.27 -18.29
C VAL A 162 -19.08 -18.89 -18.31
N PHE A 163 -20.03 -18.27 -19.00
CA PHE A 163 -21.40 -18.76 -19.07
C PHE A 163 -21.61 -19.90 -20.10
N ASP A 164 -20.66 -20.14 -20.99
CA ASP A 164 -20.69 -21.30 -21.90
C ASP A 164 -20.31 -22.60 -21.18
N GLU A 165 -19.39 -22.52 -20.20
CA GLU A 165 -19.04 -23.65 -19.33
C GLU A 165 -20.03 -23.82 -18.17
N ASN A 166 -20.50 -22.72 -17.58
CA ASN A 166 -21.38 -22.71 -16.41
C ASN A 166 -22.66 -21.90 -16.70
N PRO A 167 -23.79 -22.55 -17.00
CA PRO A 167 -25.02 -21.85 -17.42
C PRO A 167 -25.64 -20.96 -16.32
N ARG A 168 -25.30 -21.22 -15.06
CA ARG A 168 -25.68 -20.42 -13.89
C ARG A 168 -24.47 -20.24 -12.98
N LEU A 169 -24.22 -19.00 -12.56
CA LEU A 169 -23.11 -18.66 -11.67
C LEU A 169 -23.67 -18.07 -10.37
N ASP A 170 -23.19 -18.50 -9.21
CA ASP A 170 -23.58 -17.87 -7.94
C ASP A 170 -23.21 -16.38 -7.94
N VAL A 171 -24.08 -15.51 -7.41
CA VAL A 171 -23.84 -14.06 -7.46
C VAL A 171 -22.57 -13.69 -6.67
N ALA A 172 -22.22 -14.42 -5.60
CA ALA A 172 -20.97 -14.16 -4.89
C ALA A 172 -19.76 -14.48 -5.79
N ALA A 173 -19.80 -15.60 -6.52
CA ALA A 173 -18.76 -15.97 -7.48
C ALA A 173 -18.67 -14.99 -8.66
N PHE A 174 -19.82 -14.51 -9.15
CA PHE A 174 -19.88 -13.46 -10.18
C PHE A 174 -19.23 -12.16 -9.71
N LEU A 175 -19.56 -11.70 -8.50
CA LEU A 175 -18.99 -10.49 -7.92
C LEU A 175 -17.48 -10.61 -7.74
N GLU A 176 -16.98 -11.77 -7.30
CA GLU A 176 -15.54 -12.03 -7.23
C GLU A 176 -14.86 -11.97 -8.60
N LEU A 177 -15.46 -12.58 -9.63
CA LEU A 177 -14.93 -12.56 -11.00
C LEU A 177 -14.88 -11.15 -11.59
N VAL A 178 -15.92 -10.34 -11.35
CA VAL A 178 -15.95 -8.93 -11.75
C VAL A 178 -14.87 -8.11 -11.03
N LEU A 179 -14.66 -8.35 -9.73
CA LEU A 179 -13.60 -7.68 -8.97
C LEU A 179 -12.20 -8.10 -9.41
N GLN A 180 -12.03 -9.35 -9.86
CA GLN A 180 -10.75 -9.84 -10.41
C GLN A 180 -10.35 -9.11 -11.70
N LEU A 181 -11.33 -8.66 -12.50
CA LEU A 181 -11.13 -7.89 -13.72
C LEU A 181 -10.88 -6.39 -13.49
N ARG A 182 -10.77 -5.95 -12.23
CA ARG A 182 -10.37 -4.59 -11.90
C ARG A 182 -8.94 -4.35 -12.36
N GLY A 183 -8.69 -3.32 -13.17
CA GLY A 183 -7.36 -2.99 -13.69
C GLY A 183 -6.33 -2.63 -12.61
N SER A 184 -6.75 -2.35 -11.38
CA SER A 184 -5.86 -2.18 -10.22
C SER A 184 -5.45 -3.49 -9.55
N ASN A 185 -6.01 -4.62 -9.97
CA ASN A 185 -5.70 -5.93 -9.41
C ASN A 185 -4.27 -6.30 -9.84
N GLN A 186 -3.33 -6.33 -8.89
CA GLN A 186 -1.94 -6.65 -9.19
C GLN A 186 -1.81 -8.15 -9.42
N ALA A 187 -1.37 -8.54 -10.61
CA ALA A 187 -1.03 -9.93 -10.90
C ALA A 187 0.06 -10.41 -9.95
N THR A 188 -0.23 -11.47 -9.20
CA THR A 188 0.69 -12.08 -8.25
C THR A 188 1.52 -13.18 -8.91
N VAL A 189 2.61 -13.59 -8.26
CA VAL A 189 3.39 -14.76 -8.70
C VAL A 189 2.53 -16.02 -8.77
N LYS A 190 1.51 -16.13 -7.91
CA LYS A 190 0.53 -17.23 -7.93
C LYS A 190 -0.24 -17.25 -9.26
N ASP A 191 -0.66 -16.09 -9.76
CA ASP A 191 -1.41 -15.99 -11.02
C ASP A 191 -0.55 -16.39 -12.22
N VAL A 192 0.73 -16.00 -12.21
CA VAL A 192 1.71 -16.43 -13.23
C VAL A 192 1.93 -17.95 -13.19
N VAL A 193 2.10 -18.52 -12.00
CA VAL A 193 2.27 -19.96 -11.83
C VAL A 193 1.02 -20.71 -12.28
N TYR A 194 -0.17 -20.21 -11.94
CA TYR A 194 -1.45 -20.78 -12.39
C TYR A 194 -1.57 -20.76 -13.92
N LEU A 195 -1.25 -19.64 -14.57
CA LEU A 195 -1.24 -19.55 -16.03
C LEU A 195 -0.26 -20.54 -16.67
N VAL A 196 0.93 -20.72 -16.09
CA VAL A 196 1.91 -21.70 -16.59
C VAL A 196 1.40 -23.13 -16.45
N HIS A 197 0.73 -23.47 -15.35
CA HIS A 197 0.09 -24.78 -15.19
C HIS A 197 -1.03 -25.00 -16.21
N PHE A 198 -1.93 -24.03 -16.36
CA PHE A 198 -3.02 -24.08 -17.33
C PHE A 198 -2.50 -24.28 -18.76
N LEU A 199 -1.51 -23.47 -19.19
CA LEU A 199 -0.91 -23.60 -20.52
C LEU A 199 -0.29 -24.98 -20.73
N ARG A 200 0.37 -25.54 -19.72
CA ARG A 200 0.98 -26.87 -19.82
C ARG A 200 -0.06 -27.96 -20.03
N GLU A 201 -1.17 -27.92 -19.31
CA GLU A 201 -2.28 -28.86 -19.47
C GLU A 201 -2.88 -28.78 -20.87
N GLU A 202 -3.16 -27.56 -21.37
CA GLU A 202 -3.67 -27.35 -22.73
C GLU A 202 -2.68 -27.83 -23.82
N PHE A 203 -1.38 -27.57 -23.64
CA PHE A 203 -0.36 -28.05 -24.57
C PHE A 203 -0.22 -29.58 -24.59
N ASP A 204 -0.43 -30.24 -23.46
CA ASP A 204 -0.42 -31.71 -23.38
C ASP A 204 -1.66 -32.31 -24.08
N VAL A 205 -2.83 -31.67 -23.96
CA VAL A 205 -4.03 -32.05 -24.71
C VAL A 205 -3.80 -31.88 -26.22
N LEU A 206 -3.29 -30.73 -26.65
CA LEU A 206 -2.95 -30.45 -28.05
C LEU A 206 -1.95 -31.46 -28.62
N ARG A 207 -0.91 -31.81 -27.85
CA ARG A 207 0.07 -32.84 -28.24
C ARG A 207 -0.62 -34.17 -28.50
N SER A 208 -1.51 -34.62 -27.61
CA SER A 208 -2.21 -35.89 -27.76
C SER A 208 -3.10 -35.92 -29.02
N MET A 209 -3.75 -34.81 -29.36
CA MET A 209 -4.55 -34.68 -30.59
C MET A 209 -3.68 -34.71 -31.86
N VAL A 210 -2.51 -34.07 -31.82
CA VAL A 210 -1.54 -34.09 -32.93
C VAL A 210 -0.96 -35.49 -33.12
N GLU A 211 -0.63 -36.22 -32.05
CA GLU A 211 -0.15 -37.60 -32.15
C GLU A 211 -1.23 -38.55 -32.68
N GLN A 212 -2.50 -38.40 -32.25
CA GLN A 212 -3.61 -39.20 -32.77
C GLN A 212 -3.88 -38.93 -34.26
N SER A 213 -3.82 -37.67 -34.68
CA SER A 213 -4.00 -37.31 -36.09
C SER A 213 -2.83 -37.79 -36.95
N ALA A 214 -1.58 -37.78 -36.45
CA ALA A 214 -0.43 -38.33 -37.14
C ALA A 214 -0.49 -39.86 -37.32
N HIS A 215 -1.20 -40.59 -36.45
CA HIS A 215 -1.41 -42.04 -36.57
C HIS A 215 -2.57 -42.43 -37.50
N CYS A 216 -3.37 -41.47 -37.99
CA CYS A 216 -4.52 -41.71 -38.86
C CYS A 216 -4.21 -41.51 -40.36
N TRP A 217 -2.97 -41.15 -40.71
CA TRP A 217 -2.44 -41.05 -42.08
C TRP A 217 -1.34 -42.11 -42.29
#